data_AF-W7TAJ0-F1
#
_entry.id   AF-W7TAJ0-F1
#
_cell.length_a   1.000
_cell.length_b   1.000
_cell.length_c   1.000
_cell.angle_alpha   90.00
_cell.angle_beta   90.00
_cell.angle_gamma   90.00
#
_symmetry.space_group_name_H-M   'P 1'
#
loop_
_entity.id
_entity.type
_entity.pdbx_description
1 polymer ?
#
loop_
_entity_poly.entity_id
_entity_poly.type
_entity_poly.pdbx_seq_one_letter_code
_entity_poly.pdbx_strand_id
1 'polypeptide(L)'
;MRQEASGLFQAGVFYPSFAYRGDERLEKKNVWNFELDGHEWDYAPSLLMYTREILLHLPPLLNSLSLPLPVPPSRSPSRPPSLLRLSPRGYANKIAVSTGGGSHFLRHTDNNNGDSRKVTLVYYLNPEWPSGNGGQLRLYPRSGAYGQEEGLKNTSGGEGTEADGGEEGHVDVWPEGDTLVMFLSEELEHEVLPNWSEEEKDHRWTYTLWLVEEGGCEGES
;
A
#
# COMPACT_ATOMS: atom_id res chain seq x y z
N MET A 1 -0.95 -13.51 12.88
CA MET A 1 -0.45 -12.24 12.31
C MET A 1 -0.65 -11.02 13.21
N ARG A 2 -1.86 -10.51 13.49
CA ARG A 2 -2.02 -9.28 14.33
C ARG A 2 -1.37 -9.39 15.72
N GLN A 3 -1.59 -10.50 16.42
CA GLN A 3 -0.98 -10.75 17.73
C GLN A 3 0.55 -10.80 17.67
N GLU A 4 1.12 -11.44 16.64
CA GLU A 4 2.56 -11.51 16.40
C GLU A 4 3.14 -10.09 16.16
N ALA A 5 2.47 -9.28 15.33
CA ALA A 5 2.88 -7.89 15.08
C ALA A 5 2.85 -7.04 16.37
N SER A 6 1.82 -7.18 17.21
CA SER A 6 1.79 -6.54 18.54
C SER A 6 2.93 -7.03 19.43
N GLY A 7 3.19 -8.33 19.46
CA GLY A 7 4.26 -8.91 20.27
C GLY A 7 5.64 -8.36 19.89
N LEU A 8 5.93 -8.27 18.59
CA LEU A 8 7.16 -7.63 18.09
C LEU A 8 7.25 -6.16 18.50
N PHE A 9 6.16 -5.40 18.39
CA PHE A 9 6.16 -3.99 18.80
C PHE A 9 6.38 -3.83 20.31
N GLN A 10 5.73 -4.66 21.14
CA GLN A 10 5.93 -4.68 22.58
C GLN A 10 7.36 -5.09 22.97
N ALA A 11 8.02 -5.92 22.15
CA ALA A 11 9.43 -6.26 22.31
C ALA A 11 10.40 -5.11 21.93
N GLY A 12 9.90 -4.01 21.36
CA GLY A 12 10.68 -2.80 21.08
C GLY A 12 11.58 -2.90 19.85
N VAL A 13 11.32 -3.85 18.93
CA VAL A 13 12.15 -4.02 17.71
C VAL A 13 11.76 -3.08 16.57
N PHE A 14 10.65 -2.36 16.71
CA PHE A 14 10.19 -1.39 15.72
C PHE A 14 11.00 -0.10 15.78
N TYR A 15 11.21 0.51 14.62
CA TYR A 15 11.92 1.79 14.48
C TYR A 15 10.99 2.89 13.92
N PRO A 16 11.25 4.19 14.19
CA PRO A 16 10.40 5.27 13.69
C PRO A 16 10.35 5.31 12.16
N SER A 17 9.21 5.67 11.58
CA SER A 17 9.08 5.84 10.14
C SER A 17 9.57 7.20 9.70
N PHE A 18 10.13 7.29 8.49
CA PHE A 18 10.61 8.56 7.92
C PHE A 18 10.03 8.82 6.54
N ALA A 19 10.01 10.10 6.16
CA ALA A 19 9.82 10.61 4.82
C ALA A 19 11.07 11.41 4.42
N TYR A 20 11.35 11.45 3.12
CA TYR A 20 12.47 12.21 2.57
C TYR A 20 11.93 13.36 1.72
N ARG A 21 12.45 14.56 1.94
CA ARG A 21 12.14 15.75 1.15
C ARG A 21 13.45 16.40 0.70
N GLY A 22 13.94 15.98 -0.47
CA GLY A 22 15.33 16.26 -0.84
C GLY A 22 16.28 15.55 0.12
N ASP A 23 17.22 16.30 0.70
CA ASP A 23 18.18 15.78 1.68
C ASP A 23 17.61 15.74 3.12
N GLU A 24 16.43 16.33 3.35
CA GLU A 24 15.83 16.39 4.68
C GLU A 24 15.11 15.07 5.01
N ARG A 25 15.46 14.49 6.16
CA ARG A 25 14.80 13.31 6.74
C ARG A 25 13.81 13.75 7.81
N LEU A 26 12.52 13.59 7.53
CA LEU A 26 11.42 13.96 8.42
C LEU A 26 10.81 12.71 9.04
N GLU A 27 10.78 12.64 10.36
CA GLU A 27 10.09 11.55 11.07
C GLU A 27 8.57 11.68 10.88
N LYS A 28 7.91 10.56 10.56
CA LYS A 28 6.46 10.47 10.55
C LYS A 28 5.99 10.27 11.98
N LYS A 29 5.39 11.32 12.53
CA LYS A 29 4.85 11.32 13.90
C LYS A 29 3.97 10.10 14.15
N ASN A 30 4.24 9.38 15.24
CA ASN A 30 3.47 8.22 15.71
C ASN A 30 3.35 7.07 14.71
N VAL A 31 4.33 6.90 13.83
CA VAL A 31 4.39 5.77 12.90
C VAL A 31 5.69 5.02 13.12
N TRP A 32 5.60 3.72 13.37
CA TRP A 32 6.74 2.84 13.51
C TRP A 32 6.67 1.70 12.50
N ASN A 33 7.83 1.22 12.09
CA ASN A 33 8.00 0.16 11.11
C ASN A 33 8.88 -0.97 11.65
N PHE A 34 8.73 -2.14 11.04
CA PHE A 34 9.61 -3.28 11.19
C PHE A 34 9.62 -4.08 9.88
N GLU A 35 10.78 -4.58 9.48
CA GLU A 35 10.91 -5.50 8.34
C GLU A 35 11.22 -6.91 8.85
N LEU A 36 10.53 -7.91 8.31
CA LEU A 36 10.93 -9.29 8.51
C LEU A 36 12.15 -9.61 7.64
N ASP A 37 13.10 -10.36 8.22
CA ASP A 37 14.25 -10.89 7.50
C ASP A 37 14.31 -12.43 7.54
N GLY A 38 13.40 -13.07 8.30
CA GLY A 38 13.29 -14.52 8.43
C GLY A 38 13.80 -15.06 9.75
N HIS A 39 14.45 -14.23 10.59
CA HIS A 39 14.88 -14.63 11.92
C HIS A 39 13.75 -14.66 12.96
N GLU A 40 12.57 -14.14 12.62
CA GLU A 40 11.43 -14.06 13.52
C GLU A 40 10.60 -15.36 13.59
N TRP A 41 11.09 -16.50 13.11
CA TRP A 41 10.29 -17.74 13.01
C TRP A 41 9.61 -18.15 14.32
N ASP A 42 10.31 -18.00 15.44
CA ASP A 42 9.78 -18.37 16.76
C ASP A 42 8.75 -17.37 17.31
N TYR A 43 8.70 -16.15 16.75
CA TYR A 43 7.89 -15.03 17.28
C TYR A 43 6.76 -14.58 16.34
N ALA A 44 6.96 -14.71 15.03
CA ALA A 44 6.06 -14.27 13.97
C ALA A 44 5.92 -15.29 12.81
N PRO A 45 5.67 -16.59 13.11
CA PRO A 45 5.62 -17.61 12.07
C PRO A 45 4.49 -17.37 11.06
N SER A 46 3.34 -16.84 11.47
CA SER A 46 2.22 -16.63 10.54
C SER A 46 2.52 -15.49 9.57
N LEU A 47 3.19 -14.42 10.00
CA LEU A 47 3.62 -13.33 9.13
C LEU A 47 4.64 -13.82 8.09
N LEU A 48 5.62 -14.63 8.50
CA LEU A 48 6.59 -15.24 7.58
C LEU A 48 5.93 -16.22 6.61
N MET A 49 5.01 -17.06 7.10
CA MET A 49 4.25 -17.99 6.26
C MET A 49 3.38 -17.23 5.26
N TYR A 50 2.67 -16.18 5.67
CA TYR A 50 1.89 -15.35 4.75
C TYR A 50 2.76 -14.80 3.61
N THR A 51 3.92 -14.26 3.93
CA THR A 51 4.87 -13.74 2.93
C THR A 51 5.35 -14.84 1.99
N ARG A 52 5.70 -16.01 2.53
CA ARG A 52 6.06 -17.18 1.73
C ARG A 52 4.94 -17.57 0.76
N GLU A 53 3.71 -17.69 1.24
CA GLU A 53 2.56 -18.10 0.41
C GLU A 53 2.27 -17.06 -0.70
N ILE A 54 2.34 -15.77 -0.38
CA ILE A 54 2.22 -14.71 -1.40
C ILE A 54 3.30 -14.87 -2.47
N LEU A 55 4.57 -15.04 -2.09
CA LEU A 55 5.67 -15.13 -3.06
C LEU A 55 5.64 -16.40 -3.91
N LEU A 56 5.16 -17.51 -3.36
CA LEU A 56 5.05 -18.77 -4.09
C LEU A 56 3.91 -18.77 -5.12
N HIS A 57 2.84 -18.02 -4.85
CA HIS A 57 1.61 -18.13 -5.63
C HIS A 57 1.29 -16.89 -6.47
N LEU A 58 1.46 -15.69 -5.93
CA LEU A 58 0.96 -14.48 -6.56
C LEU A 58 1.84 -14.01 -7.74
N PRO A 59 3.18 -13.88 -7.65
CA PRO A 59 3.99 -13.51 -8.81
C PRO A 59 3.82 -14.46 -10.01
N PRO A 60 3.88 -15.81 -9.85
CA PRO A 60 3.65 -16.72 -10.97
C PRO A 60 2.25 -16.57 -11.59
N LEU A 61 1.22 -16.39 -10.75
CA LEU A 61 -0.15 -16.17 -11.22
C LEU A 61 -0.25 -14.88 -12.05
N LEU A 62 0.20 -13.74 -11.52
CA LEU A 62 0.13 -12.46 -12.21
C LEU A 62 0.96 -12.46 -13.52
N ASN A 63 2.12 -13.10 -13.51
CA ASN A 63 2.96 -13.25 -14.71
C ASN A 63 2.27 -14.07 -15.80
N SER A 64 1.42 -15.04 -15.43
CA SER A 64 0.68 -15.87 -16.39
C SER A 64 -0.46 -15.11 -17.08
N LEU A 65 -1.02 -14.10 -16.42
CA LEU A 65 -2.12 -13.28 -16.95
C LEU A 65 -1.68 -12.32 -18.06
N SER A 66 -0.38 -12.13 -18.27
CA SER A 66 0.17 -11.25 -19.32
C SER A 66 -0.46 -9.84 -19.28
N LEU A 67 -0.59 -9.28 -18.08
CA LEU A 67 -1.23 -7.99 -17.87
C LEU A 67 -0.40 -6.87 -18.54
N PRO A 68 -1.00 -6.03 -19.41
CA PRO A 68 -0.30 -4.89 -19.98
C PRO A 68 -0.08 -3.82 -18.91
N LEU A 69 1.13 -3.26 -18.89
CA LEU A 69 1.42 -2.06 -18.10
C LEU A 69 0.98 -0.81 -18.86
N PRO A 70 0.52 0.25 -18.16
CA PRO A 70 0.18 1.52 -18.78
C PRO A 70 1.34 2.07 -19.61
N VAL A 71 0.99 2.69 -20.74
CA VAL A 71 1.97 3.27 -21.65
C VAL A 71 2.21 4.71 -21.23
N PRO A 72 3.44 5.12 -20.88
CA PRO A 72 3.70 6.51 -20.58
C PRO A 72 3.45 7.38 -21.82
N PRO A 73 2.92 8.60 -21.65
CA PRO A 73 2.49 9.45 -22.77
C PRO A 73 3.62 9.85 -23.73
N SER A 74 4.88 9.70 -23.32
CA SER A 74 6.07 9.95 -24.14
C SER A 74 6.45 8.83 -25.11
N ARG A 75 5.79 7.65 -25.02
CA ARG A 75 6.19 6.46 -25.79
C ARG A 75 5.43 6.38 -27.13
N SER A 76 6.15 6.02 -28.20
CA SER A 76 5.57 5.85 -29.54
C SER A 76 4.44 4.80 -29.53
N PRO A 77 3.26 5.09 -30.11
CA PRO A 77 2.11 4.17 -30.14
C PRO A 77 2.32 2.91 -30.99
N SER A 78 3.45 2.80 -31.72
CA SER A 78 3.76 1.67 -32.61
C SER A 78 4.34 0.44 -31.90
N ARG A 79 4.75 0.53 -30.63
CA ARG A 79 5.35 -0.59 -29.87
C ARG A 79 4.30 -1.19 -28.92
N PRO A 80 4.15 -2.53 -28.83
CA PRO A 80 3.24 -3.14 -27.87
C PRO A 80 3.59 -2.74 -26.43
N PRO A 81 2.59 -2.67 -25.52
CA PRO A 81 2.82 -2.34 -24.12
C PRO A 81 3.76 -3.37 -23.48
N SER A 82 4.55 -2.90 -22.52
CA SER A 82 5.32 -3.81 -21.67
C SER A 82 4.35 -4.65 -20.84
N LEU A 83 4.67 -5.92 -20.61
CA LEU A 83 3.85 -6.80 -19.76
C LEU A 83 4.42 -6.82 -18.34
N LEU A 84 3.53 -6.94 -17.35
CA LEU A 84 3.93 -7.14 -15.97
C LEU A 84 4.74 -8.45 -15.84
N ARG A 85 5.96 -8.34 -15.29
CA ARG A 85 6.88 -9.44 -15.02
C ARG A 85 7.48 -9.29 -13.63
N LEU A 86 6.91 -10.01 -12.68
CA LEU A 86 7.33 -9.99 -11.28
C LEU A 86 8.37 -11.06 -10.99
N SER A 87 9.34 -10.71 -10.15
CA SER A 87 10.32 -11.65 -9.61
C SER A 87 9.63 -12.67 -8.68
N PRO A 88 9.93 -13.97 -8.79
CA PRO A 88 9.43 -14.99 -7.86
C PRO A 88 10.22 -15.02 -6.54
N ARG A 89 11.29 -14.21 -6.41
CA ARG A 89 12.19 -14.21 -5.25
C ARG A 89 12.43 -12.83 -4.67
N GLY A 90 12.35 -11.79 -5.50
CA GLY A 90 12.56 -10.40 -5.09
C GLY A 90 11.28 -9.83 -4.49
N TYR A 91 11.41 -9.23 -3.32
CA TYR A 91 10.35 -8.49 -2.66
C TYR A 91 10.94 -7.57 -1.59
N ALA A 92 10.15 -6.59 -1.17
CA ALA A 92 10.35 -5.89 0.08
C ALA A 92 9.11 -6.08 0.95
N ASN A 93 9.27 -5.99 2.26
CA ASN A 93 8.17 -6.09 3.21
C ASN A 93 8.26 -5.01 4.27
N LYS A 94 7.14 -4.66 4.88
CA LYS A 94 7.09 -3.73 6.01
C LYS A 94 5.84 -3.95 6.84
N ILE A 95 6.02 -4.22 8.12
CA ILE A 95 4.96 -4.11 9.12
C ILE A 95 4.99 -2.67 9.63
N ALA A 96 3.85 -2.01 9.65
CA ALA A 96 3.72 -0.66 10.17
C ALA A 96 2.61 -0.57 11.21
N VAL A 97 2.84 0.22 12.25
CA VAL A 97 1.82 0.62 13.23
C VAL A 97 1.76 2.14 13.30
N SER A 98 0.55 2.69 13.19
CA SER A 98 0.27 4.10 13.47
C SER A 98 -0.54 4.20 14.76
N THR A 99 0.03 4.81 15.81
CA THR A 99 -0.60 4.85 17.16
C THR A 99 -1.47 6.11 17.35
N GLY A 100 -2.11 6.58 16.28
CA GLY A 100 -2.97 7.75 16.27
C GLY A 100 -2.26 9.09 16.39
N GLY A 101 -2.87 10.05 17.10
CA GLY A 101 -2.38 11.42 17.27
C GLY A 101 -2.23 12.22 15.97
N GLY A 102 -3.06 11.90 14.98
CA GLY A 102 -3.08 12.51 13.64
C GLY A 102 -2.02 11.94 12.70
N SER A 103 -1.50 10.73 12.97
CA SER A 103 -0.57 10.05 12.07
C SER A 103 -1.21 9.85 10.70
N HIS A 104 -0.49 10.20 9.64
CA HIS A 104 -0.96 10.15 8.26
C HIS A 104 0.21 10.00 7.30
N PHE A 105 -0.10 9.69 6.04
CA PHE A 105 0.86 9.59 4.96
C PHE A 105 0.38 10.51 3.85
N LEU A 106 1.21 11.45 3.42
CA LEU A 106 0.87 12.37 2.34
C LEU A 106 0.66 11.62 1.02
N ARG A 107 -0.10 12.23 0.10
CA ARG A 107 -0.31 11.70 -1.26
C ARG A 107 1.01 11.42 -1.97
N HIS A 108 1.18 10.19 -2.46
CA HIS A 108 2.36 9.71 -3.17
C HIS A 108 2.01 8.50 -4.05
N THR A 109 2.93 8.13 -4.95
CA THR A 109 3.02 6.77 -5.49
C THR A 109 4.09 6.01 -4.73
N ASP A 110 3.96 4.68 -4.67
CA ASP A 110 4.99 3.88 -4.00
C ASP A 110 6.29 3.87 -4.79
N ASN A 111 6.21 3.88 -6.12
CA ASN A 111 7.38 3.97 -7.00
C ASN A 111 7.36 5.29 -7.78
N ASN A 112 7.93 6.34 -7.19
CA ASN A 112 8.11 7.65 -7.81
C ASN A 112 9.53 7.86 -8.40
N ASN A 113 10.50 7.04 -7.98
CA ASN A 113 11.91 7.21 -8.32
C ASN A 113 12.41 6.21 -9.38
N GLY A 114 11.52 5.37 -9.92
CA GLY A 114 11.89 4.35 -10.90
C GLY A 114 12.66 3.19 -10.29
N ASP A 115 12.34 2.82 -9.03
CA ASP A 115 12.88 1.60 -8.45
C ASP A 115 12.16 0.36 -9.02
N SER A 116 12.49 -0.82 -8.50
CA SER A 116 12.00 -2.08 -9.04
C SER A 116 10.58 -2.45 -8.57
N ARG A 117 9.93 -1.70 -7.67
CA ARG A 117 8.60 -2.02 -7.13
C ARG A 117 7.52 -1.84 -8.20
N LYS A 118 6.72 -2.89 -8.43
CA LYS A 118 5.66 -2.92 -9.44
C LYS A 118 4.27 -3.12 -8.87
N VAL A 119 4.12 -3.99 -7.88
CA VAL A 119 2.83 -4.24 -7.22
C VAL A 119 2.97 -4.05 -5.73
N THR A 120 2.11 -3.21 -5.17
CA THR A 120 1.96 -3.01 -3.73
C THR A 120 0.80 -3.85 -3.23
N LEU A 121 1.03 -4.57 -2.13
CA LEU A 121 0.00 -5.25 -1.35
C LEU A 121 -0.04 -4.61 0.04
N VAL A 122 -1.21 -4.15 0.47
CA VAL A 122 -1.45 -3.68 1.84
C VAL A 122 -2.48 -4.61 2.48
N TYR A 123 -2.04 -5.40 3.47
CA TYR A 123 -2.92 -6.25 4.25
C TYR A 123 -3.17 -5.65 5.63
N TYR A 124 -4.43 -5.41 5.96
CA TYR A 124 -4.80 -4.82 7.25
C TYR A 124 -4.91 -5.88 8.35
N LEU A 125 -4.31 -5.56 9.50
CA LEU A 125 -4.28 -6.47 10.65
C LEU A 125 -5.28 -6.10 11.75
N ASN A 126 -6.16 -5.12 11.53
CA ASN A 126 -7.00 -4.53 12.59
C ASN A 126 -8.30 -5.33 12.77
N PRO A 127 -8.47 -6.16 13.82
CA PRO A 127 -9.58 -7.12 13.89
C PRO A 127 -10.96 -6.48 13.72
N GLU A 128 -11.13 -5.29 14.31
CA GLU A 128 -12.28 -4.42 14.12
C GLU A 128 -11.75 -2.99 13.95
N TRP A 129 -12.42 -2.17 13.13
CA TRP A 129 -12.05 -0.77 12.97
C TRP A 129 -13.18 0.17 13.39
N PRO A 130 -12.98 1.02 14.41
CA PRO A 130 -13.99 2.00 14.80
C PRO A 130 -14.14 3.07 13.71
N SER A 131 -15.37 3.29 13.25
CA SER A 131 -15.69 4.23 12.15
C SER A 131 -15.31 5.70 12.41
N GLY A 132 -14.95 6.06 13.64
CA GLY A 132 -14.54 7.42 14.03
C GLY A 132 -13.03 7.68 13.97
N ASN A 133 -12.17 6.66 13.83
CA ASN A 133 -10.72 6.83 13.99
C ASN A 133 -10.00 7.35 12.75
N GLY A 134 -10.69 7.50 11.61
CA GLY A 134 -10.04 7.85 10.34
C GLY A 134 -9.10 6.75 9.86
N GLY A 135 -7.92 7.12 9.36
CA GLY A 135 -6.88 6.16 8.96
C GLY A 135 -7.14 5.40 7.65
N GLN A 136 -8.12 5.82 6.85
CA GLN A 136 -8.41 5.21 5.55
C GLN A 136 -7.21 5.35 4.61
N LEU A 137 -7.00 4.34 3.76
CA LEU A 137 -6.18 4.49 2.57
C LEU A 137 -7.05 5.10 1.47
N ARG A 138 -6.76 6.34 1.11
CA ARG A 138 -7.42 7.03 0.01
C ARG A 138 -6.65 6.80 -1.28
N LEU A 139 -7.34 6.28 -2.28
CA LEU A 139 -6.82 5.95 -3.60
C LEU A 139 -7.33 6.98 -4.61
N TYR A 140 -6.47 7.39 -5.54
CA TYR A 140 -6.80 8.30 -6.64
C TYR A 140 -6.64 7.59 -8.00
N PRO A 141 -7.61 6.77 -8.43
CA PRO A 141 -7.56 6.14 -9.74
C PRO A 141 -7.59 7.20 -10.85
N ARG A 142 -6.83 7.02 -11.93
CA ARG A 142 -6.89 7.91 -13.08
C ARG A 142 -8.29 7.85 -13.70
N SER A 143 -8.95 9.01 -13.79
CA SER A 143 -10.24 9.15 -14.48
C SER A 143 -10.15 8.56 -15.89
N GLY A 144 -10.94 7.51 -16.15
CA GLY A 144 -11.04 6.83 -17.46
C GLY A 144 -10.26 5.52 -17.60
N ALA A 145 -9.55 5.04 -16.57
CA ALA A 145 -8.76 3.79 -16.66
C ALA A 145 -9.56 2.49 -16.39
N TYR A 146 -10.72 2.59 -15.75
CA TYR A 146 -11.61 1.46 -15.52
C TYR A 146 -13.00 1.82 -16.01
N GLY A 147 -13.61 0.93 -16.81
CA GLY A 147 -14.95 1.14 -17.35
C GLY A 147 -15.93 1.48 -16.22
N GLN A 148 -16.85 2.41 -16.49
CA GLN A 148 -18.01 2.65 -15.64
C GLN A 148 -18.72 1.32 -15.40
N GLU A 149 -18.48 0.66 -14.27
CA GLU A 149 -19.50 -0.21 -13.70
C GLU A 149 -20.49 0.71 -13.00
N GLU A 150 -21.68 0.83 -13.59
CA GLU A 150 -22.85 1.40 -12.95
C GLU A 150 -23.17 0.58 -11.69
N GLY A 151 -22.63 0.99 -10.53
CA GLY A 151 -22.73 0.12 -9.36
C GLY A 151 -22.53 0.75 -7.99
N LEU A 152 -22.25 2.05 -7.85
CA LEU A 152 -22.38 2.71 -6.56
C LEU A 152 -22.75 4.18 -6.74
N LYS A 153 -24.06 4.42 -6.90
CA LYS A 153 -24.62 5.78 -6.86
C LYS A 153 -24.52 6.29 -5.43
N ASN A 154 -23.63 7.26 -5.20
CA ASN A 154 -23.72 8.11 -4.02
C ASN A 154 -25.01 8.94 -4.14
N THR A 155 -26.02 8.56 -3.35
CA THR A 155 -27.19 9.39 -3.13
C THR A 155 -26.82 10.53 -2.19
N SER A 156 -26.56 11.71 -2.75
CA SER A 156 -26.83 12.97 -2.06
C SER A 156 -27.35 13.97 -3.10
N GLY A 157 -28.67 14.06 -3.16
CA GLY A 157 -29.36 15.09 -3.93
C GLY A 157 -29.07 16.48 -3.37
N GLY A 158 -28.78 17.40 -4.27
CA GLY A 158 -28.66 18.82 -4.00
C GLY A 158 -28.56 19.56 -5.34
N GLU A 159 -29.65 20.19 -5.75
CA GLU A 159 -29.69 21.06 -6.92
C GLU A 159 -28.87 22.33 -6.67
N GLY A 160 -28.03 22.72 -7.63
CA GLY A 160 -27.73 24.13 -7.91
C GLY A 160 -26.27 24.59 -7.79
N THR A 161 -25.83 25.22 -8.88
CA THR A 161 -24.84 26.29 -9.05
C THR A 161 -23.34 25.99 -9.20
N GLU A 162 -22.90 26.28 -10.43
CA GLU A 162 -21.67 26.98 -10.85
C GLU A 162 -20.30 26.31 -10.68
N ALA A 163 -19.45 26.54 -11.69
CA ALA A 163 -18.22 25.84 -11.97
C ALA A 163 -17.17 25.96 -10.84
N ASP A 164 -16.72 24.82 -10.33
CA ASP A 164 -15.52 24.71 -9.50
C ASP A 164 -14.77 23.42 -9.87
N GLY A 165 -13.45 23.44 -9.73
CA GLY A 165 -12.51 22.43 -10.26
C GLY A 165 -12.96 21.00 -9.94
N GLY A 166 -13.17 20.20 -10.98
CA GLY A 166 -13.72 18.86 -10.85
C GLY A 166 -12.95 18.04 -9.81
N GLU A 167 -13.64 17.64 -8.74
CA GLU A 167 -13.09 16.75 -7.73
C GLU A 167 -12.59 15.48 -8.44
N GLU A 168 -11.28 15.21 -8.37
CA GLU A 168 -10.75 13.92 -8.79
C GLU A 168 -11.46 12.83 -7.99
N GLY A 169 -12.05 11.86 -8.70
CA GLY A 169 -12.69 10.73 -8.05
C GLY A 169 -11.68 9.98 -7.16
N HIS A 170 -12.07 9.70 -5.92
CA HIS A 170 -11.26 8.93 -4.98
C HIS A 170 -12.05 7.75 -4.42
N VAL A 171 -11.31 6.75 -3.92
CA VAL A 171 -11.87 5.59 -3.23
C VAL A 171 -11.19 5.47 -1.89
N ASP A 172 -11.97 5.46 -0.80
CA ASP A 172 -11.46 5.27 0.55
C ASP A 172 -11.62 3.80 0.95
N VAL A 173 -10.50 3.17 1.31
CA VAL A 173 -10.48 1.81 1.88
C VAL A 173 -10.24 1.91 3.37
N TRP A 174 -11.22 1.47 4.15
CA TRP A 174 -11.11 1.38 5.60
C TRP A 174 -10.10 0.30 6.00
N PRO A 175 -9.29 0.53 7.05
CA PRO A 175 -8.23 -0.40 7.43
C PRO A 175 -8.78 -1.58 8.25
N GLU A 176 -9.89 -2.18 7.80
CA GLU A 176 -10.52 -3.33 8.44
C GLU A 176 -9.67 -4.60 8.24
N GLY A 177 -9.56 -5.41 9.27
CA GLY A 177 -8.81 -6.67 9.26
C GLY A 177 -9.31 -7.61 8.18
N ASP A 178 -8.39 -8.43 7.66
CA ASP A 178 -8.67 -9.36 6.54
C ASP A 178 -8.95 -8.66 5.20
N THR A 179 -8.77 -7.34 5.13
CA THR A 179 -8.79 -6.60 3.87
C THR A 179 -7.40 -6.58 3.25
N LEU A 180 -7.29 -7.11 2.02
CA LEU A 180 -6.12 -6.98 1.16
C LEU A 180 -6.38 -5.97 0.04
N VAL A 181 -5.56 -4.92 -0.02
CA VAL A 181 -5.55 -3.95 -1.13
C VAL A 181 -4.33 -4.23 -2.00
N MET A 182 -4.54 -4.34 -3.31
CA MET A 182 -3.47 -4.56 -4.29
C MET A 182 -3.55 -3.55 -5.42
N PHE A 183 -2.43 -2.91 -5.76
CA PHE A 183 -2.37 -1.93 -6.84
C PHE A 183 -0.97 -1.81 -7.47
N LEU A 184 -0.91 -1.18 -8.64
CA LEU A 184 0.36 -0.89 -9.33
C LEU A 184 1.11 0.24 -8.62
N SER A 185 2.34 -0.04 -8.18
CA SER A 185 3.15 0.87 -7.36
C SER A 185 3.51 2.18 -8.07
N GLU A 186 3.60 2.17 -9.40
CA GLU A 186 4.01 3.33 -10.22
C GLU A 186 2.83 4.21 -10.68
N GLU A 187 1.59 3.73 -10.57
CA GLU A 187 0.41 4.41 -11.15
C GLU A 187 -0.56 4.95 -10.12
N LEU A 188 -0.79 4.19 -9.04
CA LEU A 188 -1.86 4.56 -8.11
C LEU A 188 -1.33 5.53 -7.06
N GLU A 189 -1.63 6.81 -7.24
CA GLU A 189 -1.47 7.80 -6.20
C GLU A 189 -2.42 7.47 -5.04
N HIS A 190 -1.88 7.56 -3.84
CA HIS A 190 -2.63 7.26 -2.63
C HIS A 190 -2.07 8.01 -1.43
N GLU A 191 -2.90 8.17 -0.41
CA GLU A 191 -2.54 8.75 0.87
C GLU A 191 -3.21 7.98 2.01
N VAL A 192 -2.72 8.15 3.23
CA VAL A 192 -3.40 7.62 4.42
C VAL A 192 -3.93 8.80 5.20
N LEU A 193 -5.25 8.86 5.35
CA LEU A 193 -5.92 9.93 6.08
C LEU A 193 -5.53 9.92 7.57
N PRO A 194 -5.66 11.05 8.28
CA PRO A 194 -5.33 11.12 9.70
C PRO A 194 -5.98 10.02 10.54
N ASN A 195 -5.14 9.32 11.30
CA ASN A 195 -5.55 8.35 12.29
C ASN A 195 -5.58 8.99 13.68
N TRP A 196 -6.71 8.84 14.37
CA TRP A 196 -6.98 9.39 15.70
C TRP A 196 -7.17 8.32 16.78
N SER A 197 -6.81 7.06 16.51
CA SER A 197 -6.84 5.98 17.50
C SER A 197 -6.08 6.35 18.79
N GLU A 198 -6.68 6.15 19.96
CA GLU A 198 -6.01 6.41 21.25
C GLU A 198 -5.57 5.12 21.95
N GLU A 199 -6.33 4.03 21.79
CA GLU A 199 -6.06 2.75 22.44
C GLU A 199 -5.24 1.81 21.55
N GLU A 200 -4.38 0.99 22.16
CA GLU A 200 -3.52 0.03 21.44
C GLU A 200 -4.29 -0.92 20.53
N LYS A 201 -5.47 -1.36 21.00
CA LYS A 201 -6.35 -2.25 20.24
C LYS A 201 -6.84 -1.62 18.93
N ASP A 202 -6.90 -0.30 18.87
CA ASP A 202 -7.42 0.48 17.74
C ASP A 202 -6.31 1.14 16.90
N HIS A 203 -5.04 0.91 17.22
CA HIS A 203 -3.93 1.37 16.40
C HIS A 203 -4.05 0.84 14.96
N ARG A 204 -3.58 1.60 13.97
CA ARG A 204 -3.63 1.20 12.56
C ARG A 204 -2.45 0.31 12.20
N TRP A 205 -2.71 -0.96 11.96
CA TRP A 205 -1.71 -1.96 11.56
C TRP A 205 -1.85 -2.35 10.09
N THR A 206 -0.70 -2.37 9.42
CA THR A 206 -0.58 -2.88 8.05
C THR A 206 0.60 -3.82 7.94
N TYR A 207 0.43 -4.89 7.18
CA TYR A 207 1.54 -5.63 6.60
C TYR A 207 1.60 -5.37 5.11
N THR A 208 2.66 -4.69 4.67
CA THR A 208 2.86 -4.30 3.27
C THR A 208 3.90 -5.19 2.62
N LEU A 209 3.61 -5.69 1.42
CA LEU A 209 4.57 -6.36 0.54
C LEU A 209 4.68 -5.57 -0.76
N TRP A 210 5.90 -5.35 -1.24
CA TRP A 210 6.15 -4.86 -2.59
C TRP A 210 6.76 -5.97 -3.42
N LEU A 211 6.05 -6.35 -4.48
CA LEU A 211 6.56 -7.28 -5.49
C LEU A 211 7.32 -6.47 -6.54
N VAL A 212 8.52 -6.95 -6.86
CA VAL A 212 9.45 -6.22 -7.74
C VAL A 212 9.52 -6.84 -9.13
N GLU A 213 9.96 -6.06 -10.11
CA GLU A 213 10.21 -6.51 -11.46
C GLU A 213 11.32 -7.57 -11.53
N GLU A 214 11.15 -8.56 -12.40
CA GLU A 214 12.19 -9.55 -12.70
C GLU A 214 13.43 -8.86 -13.30
N GLY A 215 14.61 -9.09 -12.69
CA GLY A 215 15.87 -8.44 -13.08
C GLY A 215 16.15 -7.09 -12.39
N GLY A 216 15.21 -6.52 -11.64
CA GLY A 216 15.38 -5.23 -10.94
C GLY A 216 16.30 -5.25 -9.71
N CYS A 217 16.92 -6.38 -9.37
CA CYS A 217 17.92 -6.50 -8.30
C CYS A 217 19.37 -6.65 -8.83
N GLU A 218 19.60 -6.58 -10.15
CA GLU A 218 20.96 -6.54 -10.71
C GLU A 218 21.50 -5.10 -10.69
N GLY A 219 21.86 -4.60 -9.52
CA GLY A 219 22.47 -3.28 -9.41
C GLY A 219 22.55 -2.76 -7.99
N GLU A 220 23.52 -3.26 -7.23
CA GLU A 220 24.34 -2.56 -6.22
C GLU A 220 25.06 -3.62 -5.38
N SER A 221 26.26 -3.97 -5.84
CA SER A 221 27.27 -4.77 -5.14
C SER A 221 28.50 -3.91 -4.92
#